data_AF-A0A9X2D9F6-F1
#
_entry.id   AF-A0A9X2D9F6-F1
#
_cell.length_a   1.000
_cell.length_b   1.000
_cell.length_c   1.000
_cell.angle_alpha   90.00
_cell.angle_beta   90.00
_cell.angle_gamma   90.00
#
_symmetry.space_group_name_H-M   'P 1'
#
loop_
_entity.id
_entity.type
_entity.pdbx_description
1 polymer ?
#
loop_
_entity_poly.entity_id
_entity_poly.type
_entity_poly.pdbx_seq_one_letter_code
_entity_poly.pdbx_strand_id
1 'polypeptide(L)'
;MTDLSPAPLRDRPDATSDRPRAGRLPWVDVAKGASILLVVLHHASTKNLLVQLPGELGWVSQAWYEVSTALKPVRMPLFFVLSGLVAAGAVRRPWRAARARFWGPAWLHLVWLPPLVVFFSVETTLPGNRLTGVTDVLADLLWASTSLWFLYALAVYFLLARAVVRLPRVPVLVVLALVAALATYVPTEHWNRFSVVFHAVYFVAGALAPDLVHAVAERVRRVPLVLLLGGYLLCWVGLDAGAVPVSTRLFVTSLVGVPLGLRVAQAATGRPAALLAALGRRTLPVYVLHLPLLGLAVHLPLPLGTSAAGALLAPFVLLAVVVPTTLLLHRGLLALGGTWLFALPAWVEPALDRLAGGRRARSGAGVSWLVAGAPRTSTTGGVAGAPRTSTTGGVAGAPRTSTTGGVAGAPRTSTTGGVAGAPRTSTTGGDVGQTERR
;
A
#
# COMPACT_ATOMS: atom_id res chain seq x y z
N MET A 1 63.32 19.97 2.48
CA MET A 1 62.85 19.59 1.13
C MET A 1 61.95 18.37 1.26
N THR A 2 60.67 18.58 1.56
CA THR A 2 59.53 17.64 1.37
C THR A 2 58.27 18.40 1.79
N ASP A 3 57.41 18.68 0.82
CA ASP A 3 56.08 19.26 1.01
C ASP A 3 55.12 18.16 1.51
N LEU A 4 54.23 18.50 2.44
CA LEU A 4 53.19 17.61 2.98
C LEU A 4 51.87 18.37 3.16
N SER A 5 51.27 18.75 2.03
CA SER A 5 49.85 19.09 1.99
C SER A 5 48.99 17.91 2.47
N PRO A 6 47.99 18.12 3.34
CA PRO A 6 47.06 17.08 3.77
C PRO A 6 46.16 16.66 2.61
N ALA A 7 46.09 15.35 2.35
CA ALA A 7 45.26 14.80 1.28
C ALA A 7 43.75 15.05 1.50
N PRO A 8 42.96 15.32 0.46
CA PRO A 8 41.52 15.53 0.60
C PRO A 8 40.83 14.25 1.08
N LEU A 9 39.94 14.41 2.07
CA LEU A 9 39.08 13.34 2.57
C LEU A 9 38.22 12.81 1.42
N ARG A 10 38.43 11.54 1.04
CA ARG A 10 37.54 10.85 0.09
C ARG A 10 36.13 10.76 0.69
N ASP A 11 35.15 11.23 -0.07
CA ASP A 11 33.73 11.07 0.26
C ASP A 11 33.43 9.60 0.57
N ARG A 12 32.99 9.34 1.81
CA ARG A 12 32.35 8.06 2.13
C ARG A 12 30.94 8.11 1.51
N PRO A 13 30.52 7.09 0.75
CA PRO A 13 29.17 7.08 0.19
C PRO A 13 28.14 7.15 1.31
N ASP A 14 27.20 8.08 1.15
CA ASP A 14 26.27 8.49 2.21
C ASP A 14 25.38 7.31 2.65
N ALA A 15 25.56 6.86 3.88
CA ALA A 15 24.90 5.67 4.44
C ALA A 15 23.45 5.98 4.90
N THR A 16 22.67 6.63 4.03
CA THR A 16 21.38 7.25 4.36
C THR A 16 20.21 6.61 3.63
N SER A 17 20.02 5.28 3.74
CA SER A 17 18.77 4.67 3.25
C SER A 17 18.22 3.45 4.01
N ASP A 18 18.74 3.06 5.18
CA ASP A 18 18.17 1.90 5.92
C ASP A 18 18.10 2.04 7.45
N ARG A 19 17.77 3.24 7.94
CA ARG A 19 17.09 3.32 9.25
C ARG A 19 15.67 2.76 9.08
N PRO A 20 15.22 1.81 9.93
CA PRO A 20 13.83 1.39 9.95
C PRO A 20 12.94 2.62 10.14
N ARG A 21 12.11 2.97 9.14
CA ARG A 21 11.13 4.05 9.28
C ARG A 21 10.21 3.69 10.44
N ALA A 22 10.32 4.42 11.55
CA ALA A 22 9.55 4.18 12.76
C ALA A 22 8.05 4.07 12.42
N GLY A 23 7.43 2.95 12.81
CA GLY A 23 6.03 2.64 12.48
C GLY A 23 5.80 1.68 11.28
N ARG A 24 6.83 1.17 10.59
CA ARG A 24 6.64 0.04 9.66
C ARG A 24 6.58 -1.30 10.39
N LEU A 25 5.51 -2.06 10.16
CA LEU A 25 5.28 -3.40 10.70
C LEU A 25 5.86 -4.47 9.75
N PRO A 26 6.95 -5.19 10.10
CA PRO A 26 7.61 -6.10 9.16
C PRO A 26 6.70 -7.23 8.66
N TRP A 27 5.85 -7.76 9.54
CA TRP A 27 4.91 -8.84 9.22
C TRP A 27 3.89 -8.44 8.13
N VAL A 28 3.57 -7.15 7.96
CA VAL A 28 2.68 -6.67 6.89
C VAL A 28 3.35 -6.80 5.52
N ASP A 29 4.64 -6.44 5.42
CA ASP A 29 5.41 -6.62 4.19
C ASP A 29 5.61 -8.13 3.92
N VAL A 30 5.93 -8.95 4.94
CA VAL A 30 6.02 -10.42 4.78
C VAL A 30 4.72 -11.04 4.25
N ALA A 31 3.58 -10.70 4.86
CA ALA A 31 2.28 -11.23 4.46
C ALA A 31 1.90 -10.86 3.02
N LYS A 32 2.23 -9.63 2.58
CA LYS A 32 2.05 -9.19 1.18
C LYS A 32 2.95 -9.95 0.22
N GLY A 33 4.21 -10.21 0.62
CA GLY A 33 5.15 -11.06 -0.11
C GLY A 33 4.63 -12.49 -0.29
N ALA A 34 4.18 -13.12 0.80
CA ALA A 34 3.61 -14.47 0.74
C ALA A 34 2.35 -14.51 -0.14
N SER A 35 1.44 -13.54 0.03
CA SER A 35 0.21 -13.47 -0.75
C SER A 35 0.46 -13.28 -2.26
N ILE A 36 1.43 -12.46 -2.68
CA ILE A 36 1.73 -12.31 -4.12
C ILE A 36 2.39 -13.58 -4.70
N LEU A 37 3.22 -14.30 -3.94
CA LEU A 37 3.73 -15.61 -4.37
C LEU A 37 2.60 -16.62 -4.53
N LEU A 38 1.63 -16.66 -3.61
CA LEU A 38 0.46 -17.53 -3.72
C LEU A 38 -0.46 -17.17 -4.91
N VAL A 39 -0.46 -15.92 -5.37
CA VAL A 39 -1.16 -15.51 -6.60
C VAL A 39 -0.42 -15.99 -7.86
N VAL A 40 0.90 -15.83 -7.93
CA VAL A 40 1.70 -16.35 -9.06
C VAL A 40 1.67 -17.87 -9.11
N LEU A 41 1.77 -18.54 -7.95
CA LEU A 41 1.66 -20.00 -7.83
C LEU A 41 0.29 -20.49 -8.29
N HIS A 42 -0.80 -19.81 -7.90
CA HIS A 42 -2.15 -20.09 -8.39
C HIS A 42 -2.25 -19.96 -9.91
N HIS A 43 -1.72 -18.88 -10.50
CA HIS A 43 -1.81 -18.69 -11.95
C HIS A 43 -0.94 -19.68 -12.73
N ALA A 44 0.24 -20.05 -12.24
CA ALA A 44 0.99 -21.17 -12.79
C ALA A 44 0.14 -22.46 -12.69
N SER A 45 -0.29 -22.82 -11.47
CA SER A 45 -0.92 -24.12 -11.20
C SER A 45 -2.30 -24.32 -11.85
N THR A 46 -3.10 -23.27 -12.05
CA THR A 46 -4.45 -23.38 -12.65
C THR A 46 -4.56 -22.81 -14.07
N LYS A 47 -3.48 -22.36 -14.69
CA LYS A 47 -3.48 -21.92 -16.10
C LYS A 47 -2.43 -22.63 -16.94
N ASN A 48 -1.17 -22.63 -16.51
CA ASN A 48 -0.09 -23.29 -17.24
C ASN A 48 -0.27 -24.81 -17.20
N LEU A 49 -0.43 -25.40 -16.02
CA LEU A 49 -0.54 -26.85 -15.88
C LEU A 49 -1.82 -27.42 -16.51
N LEU A 50 -2.87 -26.61 -16.65
CA LEU A 50 -4.11 -26.97 -17.34
C LEU A 50 -3.92 -27.18 -18.86
N VAL A 51 -2.89 -26.57 -19.46
CA VAL A 51 -2.61 -26.68 -20.92
C VAL A 51 -1.28 -27.36 -21.24
N GLN A 52 -0.33 -27.41 -20.31
CA GLN A 52 1.00 -27.99 -20.51
C GLN A 52 1.16 -29.44 -20.03
N LEU A 53 0.20 -29.97 -19.25
CA LEU A 53 0.25 -31.39 -18.83
C LEU A 53 -0.41 -32.31 -19.86
N PRO A 54 0.17 -33.51 -20.12
CA PRO A 54 -0.53 -34.55 -20.84
C PRO A 54 -1.74 -35.05 -20.03
N GLY A 55 -2.76 -35.59 -20.70
CA GLY A 55 -4.02 -36.02 -20.07
C GLY A 55 -3.83 -37.02 -18.93
N GLU A 56 -2.83 -37.90 -19.02
CA GLU A 56 -2.43 -38.86 -17.99
C GLU A 56 -2.05 -38.21 -16.65
N LEU A 57 -1.56 -36.96 -16.68
CA LEU A 57 -1.20 -36.16 -15.50
C LEU A 57 -2.28 -35.14 -15.15
N GLY A 58 -3.48 -35.21 -15.74
CA GLY A 58 -4.60 -34.30 -15.44
C GLY A 58 -5.00 -34.27 -13.97
N TRP A 59 -4.82 -35.39 -13.24
CA TRP A 59 -5.02 -35.46 -11.79
C TRP A 59 -4.08 -34.54 -11.00
N VAL A 60 -2.87 -34.26 -11.51
CA VAL A 60 -1.92 -33.31 -10.89
C VAL A 60 -2.45 -31.88 -11.04
N SER A 61 -3.01 -31.54 -12.20
CA SER A 61 -3.69 -30.25 -12.41
C SER A 61 -4.89 -30.10 -11.48
N GLN A 62 -5.71 -31.15 -11.31
CA GLN A 62 -6.84 -31.13 -10.37
C GLN A 62 -6.38 -30.98 -8.91
N ALA A 63 -5.37 -31.75 -8.47
CA ALA A 63 -4.82 -31.63 -7.12
C ALA A 63 -4.30 -30.19 -6.85
N TRP A 64 -3.63 -29.60 -7.84
CA TRP A 64 -3.21 -28.20 -7.77
C TRP A 64 -4.37 -27.20 -7.78
N TYR A 65 -5.46 -27.48 -8.49
CA TYR A 65 -6.68 -26.68 -8.45
C TYR A 65 -7.33 -26.73 -7.06
N GLU A 66 -7.41 -27.89 -6.42
CA GLU A 66 -7.94 -28.03 -5.05
C GLU A 66 -7.07 -27.27 -4.04
N VAL A 67 -5.75 -27.47 -4.05
CA VAL A 67 -4.81 -26.74 -3.18
C VAL A 67 -4.92 -25.23 -3.40
N SER A 68 -4.98 -24.79 -4.67
CA SER A 68 -5.21 -23.38 -5.02
C SER A 68 -6.53 -22.86 -4.45
N THR A 69 -7.61 -23.63 -4.57
CA THR A 69 -8.95 -23.23 -4.15
C THR A 69 -9.05 -23.16 -2.62
N ALA A 70 -8.46 -24.14 -1.92
CA ALA A 70 -8.27 -24.15 -0.48
C ALA A 70 -7.36 -23.02 0.04
N LEU A 71 -6.48 -22.43 -0.78
CA LEU A 71 -5.66 -21.27 -0.40
C LEU A 71 -6.31 -19.92 -0.73
N LYS A 72 -7.43 -19.88 -1.47
CA LYS A 72 -8.14 -18.65 -1.86
C LYS A 72 -8.64 -17.82 -0.65
N PRO A 73 -9.26 -18.41 0.40
CA PRO A 73 -9.70 -17.70 1.61
C PRO A 73 -8.56 -17.08 2.45
N VAL A 74 -7.31 -17.53 2.24
CA VAL A 74 -6.13 -16.92 2.87
C VAL A 74 -5.60 -15.80 1.98
N ARG A 75 -5.19 -16.10 0.73
CA ARG A 75 -4.31 -15.21 -0.05
C ARG A 75 -4.93 -13.86 -0.39
N MET A 76 -6.18 -13.84 -0.89
CA MET A 76 -6.82 -12.60 -1.36
C MET A 76 -7.41 -11.79 -0.19
N PRO A 77 -8.19 -12.37 0.73
CA PRO A 77 -8.74 -11.64 1.88
C PRO A 77 -7.64 -11.00 2.73
N LEU A 78 -6.54 -11.72 3.01
CA LEU A 78 -5.40 -11.16 3.75
C LEU A 78 -4.81 -9.95 3.03
N PHE A 79 -4.53 -10.04 1.73
CA PHE A 79 -3.98 -8.92 0.97
C PHE A 79 -4.90 -7.70 1.00
N PHE A 80 -6.22 -7.88 0.90
CA PHE A 80 -7.19 -6.79 0.99
C PHE A 80 -7.26 -6.18 2.39
N VAL A 81 -7.31 -6.97 3.47
CA VAL A 81 -7.23 -6.45 4.86
C VAL A 81 -5.97 -5.59 5.04
N LEU A 82 -4.81 -6.07 4.58
CA LEU A 82 -3.54 -5.34 4.70
C LEU A 82 -3.41 -4.14 3.76
N SER A 83 -4.21 -4.09 2.70
CA SER A 83 -4.31 -2.92 1.82
C SER A 83 -5.21 -1.85 2.45
N GLY A 84 -6.34 -2.26 3.03
CA GLY A 84 -7.20 -1.41 3.85
C GLY A 84 -6.47 -0.82 5.05
N LEU A 85 -5.73 -1.65 5.80
CA LEU A 85 -4.93 -1.24 6.96
C LEU A 85 -3.95 -0.11 6.62
N VAL A 86 -3.24 -0.25 5.50
CA VAL A 86 -2.28 0.76 5.01
C VAL A 86 -2.97 1.99 4.41
N ALA A 87 -4.26 1.88 4.04
CA ALA A 87 -5.08 2.98 3.56
C ALA A 87 -5.84 3.73 4.68
N ALA A 88 -6.07 3.11 5.85
CA ALA A 88 -6.96 3.61 6.91
C ALA A 88 -6.77 5.10 7.25
N GLY A 89 -5.52 5.54 7.46
CA GLY A 89 -5.21 6.94 7.73
C GLY A 89 -5.47 7.91 6.56
N ALA A 90 -5.40 7.44 5.32
CA ALA A 90 -5.67 8.24 4.12
C ALA A 90 -7.18 8.37 3.85
N VAL A 91 -7.98 7.35 4.17
CA VAL A 91 -9.44 7.36 4.00
C VAL A 91 -10.08 8.53 4.76
N ARG A 92 -9.58 8.86 5.95
CA ARG A 92 -10.08 9.96 6.81
C ARG A 92 -9.57 11.36 6.43
N ARG A 93 -8.54 11.49 5.58
CA ARG A 93 -7.93 12.80 5.22
C ARG A 93 -8.76 13.58 4.18
N PRO A 94 -8.54 14.90 4.00
CA PRO A 94 -9.11 15.66 2.88
C PRO A 94 -8.74 15.06 1.52
N TRP A 95 -9.59 15.23 0.49
CA TRP A 95 -9.44 14.54 -0.80
C TRP A 95 -8.07 14.77 -1.45
N ARG A 96 -7.54 16.00 -1.41
CA ARG A 96 -6.21 16.33 -1.96
C ARG A 96 -5.08 15.46 -1.39
N ALA A 97 -5.13 15.11 -0.10
CA ALA A 97 -4.15 14.26 0.58
C ALA A 97 -4.49 12.75 0.52
N ALA A 98 -5.69 12.41 0.04
CA ALA A 98 -6.20 11.04 -0.04
C ALA A 98 -6.14 10.46 -1.47
N ARG A 99 -6.33 11.31 -2.49
CA ARG A 99 -6.51 10.94 -3.91
C ARG A 99 -5.42 10.08 -4.51
N ALA A 100 -4.17 10.17 -4.02
CA ALA A 100 -3.08 9.32 -4.50
C ALA A 100 -3.35 7.81 -4.28
N ARG A 101 -4.18 7.46 -3.28
CA ARG A 101 -4.61 6.07 -3.03
C ARG A 101 -5.68 5.58 -4.01
N PHE A 102 -6.39 6.50 -4.68
CA PHE A 102 -7.30 6.20 -5.78
C PHE A 102 -6.54 6.23 -7.13
N TRP A 103 -5.89 7.36 -7.43
CA TRP A 103 -5.22 7.57 -8.72
C TRP A 103 -4.02 6.65 -8.96
N GLY A 104 -3.30 6.22 -7.92
CA GLY A 104 -2.23 5.22 -8.05
C GLY A 104 -2.72 3.93 -8.73
N PRO A 105 -3.60 3.14 -8.09
CA PRO A 105 -4.13 1.92 -8.70
C PRO A 105 -4.97 2.17 -9.96
N ALA A 106 -5.74 3.27 -10.04
CA ALA A 106 -6.51 3.59 -11.24
C ALA A 106 -5.63 3.89 -12.47
N TRP A 107 -4.53 4.63 -12.30
CA TRP A 107 -3.53 4.88 -13.34
C TRP A 107 -2.87 3.58 -13.79
N LEU A 108 -2.51 2.70 -12.85
CA LEU A 108 -1.87 1.44 -13.16
C LEU A 108 -2.80 0.49 -13.91
N HIS A 109 -4.10 0.47 -13.59
CA HIS A 109 -5.10 -0.26 -14.37
C HIS A 109 -5.20 0.30 -15.80
N LEU A 110 -5.32 1.63 -15.94
CA LEU A 110 -5.41 2.31 -17.24
C LEU A 110 -4.18 2.07 -18.13
N VAL A 111 -2.97 2.13 -17.55
CA VAL A 111 -1.70 2.01 -18.30
C VAL A 111 -1.37 0.57 -18.67
N TRP A 112 -1.66 -0.41 -17.81
CA TRP A 112 -1.37 -1.81 -18.10
C TRP A 112 -2.44 -2.50 -18.94
N LEU A 113 -3.66 -1.97 -19.02
CA LEU A 113 -4.73 -2.61 -19.79
C LEU A 113 -4.38 -2.73 -21.29
N PRO A 114 -3.95 -1.67 -22.01
CA PRO A 114 -3.65 -1.79 -23.45
C PRO A 114 -2.50 -2.76 -23.76
N PRO A 115 -1.32 -2.72 -23.09
CA PRO A 115 -0.26 -3.70 -23.33
C PRO A 115 -0.68 -5.14 -23.07
N LEU A 116 -1.51 -5.39 -22.05
CA LEU A 116 -2.02 -6.74 -21.76
C LEU A 116 -3.07 -7.20 -22.78
N VAL A 117 -3.94 -6.30 -23.25
CA VAL A 117 -4.91 -6.61 -24.33
C VAL A 117 -4.17 -6.93 -25.63
N VAL A 118 -3.17 -6.14 -26.02
CA VAL A 118 -2.33 -6.42 -27.20
C VAL A 118 -1.61 -7.76 -27.04
N PHE A 119 -0.99 -8.02 -25.88
CA PHE A 119 -0.32 -9.30 -25.62
C PHE A 119 -1.28 -10.50 -25.73
N PHE A 120 -2.43 -10.46 -25.04
CA PHE A 120 -3.41 -11.55 -25.04
C PHE A 120 -4.33 -11.61 -26.27
N SER A 121 -4.20 -10.67 -27.22
CA SER A 121 -4.76 -10.81 -28.57
C SER A 121 -3.94 -11.76 -29.45
N VAL A 122 -2.64 -11.91 -29.14
CA VAL A 122 -1.73 -12.88 -29.79
C VAL A 122 -1.60 -14.14 -28.94
N GLU A 123 -1.44 -13.99 -27.63
CA GLU A 123 -1.34 -15.10 -26.67
C GLU A 123 -2.71 -15.74 -26.39
N THR A 124 -3.03 -16.77 -27.17
CA THR A 124 -4.34 -17.45 -27.14
C THR A 124 -4.35 -18.79 -26.39
N THR A 125 -3.19 -19.32 -25.99
CA THR A 125 -3.10 -20.63 -25.32
C THR A 125 -3.37 -20.53 -23.81
N LEU A 126 -2.79 -19.54 -23.12
CA LEU A 126 -2.98 -19.39 -21.66
C LEU A 126 -4.43 -18.98 -21.30
N PRO A 127 -5.19 -19.79 -20.53
CA PRO A 127 -6.60 -19.49 -20.23
C PRO A 127 -6.82 -18.15 -19.50
N GLY A 128 -7.78 -17.35 -19.96
CA GLY A 128 -8.15 -16.08 -19.33
C GLY A 128 -9.21 -15.29 -20.10
N ASN A 129 -9.77 -14.28 -19.44
CA ASN A 129 -10.70 -13.34 -20.05
C ASN A 129 -9.94 -12.44 -21.02
N ARG A 130 -10.33 -12.48 -22.30
CA ARG A 130 -9.77 -11.66 -23.39
C ARG A 130 -10.79 -10.61 -23.79
N LEU A 131 -10.31 -9.45 -24.23
CA LEU A 131 -11.13 -8.35 -24.72
C LEU A 131 -10.91 -8.27 -26.22
N THR A 132 -11.99 -8.36 -27.00
CA THR A 132 -11.95 -8.57 -28.46
C THR A 132 -12.36 -7.34 -29.27
N GLY A 133 -12.95 -6.33 -28.63
CA GLY A 133 -13.28 -5.05 -29.24
C GLY A 133 -13.05 -3.85 -28.33
N VAL A 134 -13.09 -2.65 -28.91
CA VAL A 134 -12.96 -1.37 -28.18
C VAL A 134 -14.06 -1.22 -27.11
N THR A 135 -15.28 -1.68 -27.40
CA THR A 135 -16.39 -1.74 -26.45
C THR A 135 -16.05 -2.56 -25.21
N ASP A 136 -15.40 -3.71 -25.39
CA ASP A 136 -15.03 -4.61 -24.28
C ASP A 136 -13.93 -3.97 -23.42
N VAL A 137 -12.98 -3.26 -24.04
CA VAL A 137 -11.94 -2.49 -23.35
C VAL A 137 -12.54 -1.33 -22.54
N LEU A 138 -13.48 -0.58 -23.11
CA LEU A 138 -14.19 0.48 -22.39
C LEU A 138 -15.06 -0.06 -21.26
N ALA A 139 -15.69 -1.23 -21.45
CA ALA A 139 -16.46 -1.91 -20.41
C ALA A 139 -15.56 -2.47 -19.29
N ASP A 140 -14.37 -2.99 -19.59
CA ASP A 140 -13.42 -3.49 -18.58
C ASP A 140 -12.93 -2.37 -17.65
N LEU A 141 -12.69 -1.17 -18.18
CA LEU A 141 -12.34 0.02 -17.37
C LEU A 141 -13.41 0.40 -16.34
N LEU A 142 -14.67 0.05 -16.59
CA LEU A 142 -15.81 0.33 -15.71
C LEU A 142 -16.25 -0.86 -14.85
N TRP A 143 -16.00 -2.10 -15.30
CA TRP A 143 -16.48 -3.32 -14.63
C TRP A 143 -15.51 -4.50 -14.84
N ALA A 144 -14.28 -4.30 -14.34
CA ALA A 144 -13.11 -5.12 -14.62
C ALA A 144 -13.36 -6.64 -14.56
N SER A 145 -13.22 -7.26 -15.73
CA SER A 145 -13.26 -8.68 -16.00
C SER A 145 -11.87 -9.28 -16.25
N THR A 146 -10.88 -8.49 -16.68
CA THR A 146 -9.50 -8.95 -16.91
C THR A 146 -8.75 -9.30 -15.61
N SER A 147 -7.54 -9.85 -15.74
CA SER A 147 -6.66 -10.08 -14.59
C SER A 147 -6.26 -8.80 -13.83
N LEU A 148 -6.44 -7.61 -14.43
CA LEU A 148 -6.19 -6.32 -13.80
C LEU A 148 -7.26 -5.91 -12.76
N TRP A 149 -8.32 -6.71 -12.57
CA TRP A 149 -9.42 -6.43 -11.64
C TRP A 149 -8.99 -6.03 -10.22
N PHE A 150 -7.84 -6.51 -9.75
CA PHE A 150 -7.36 -6.20 -8.39
C PHE A 150 -6.93 -4.72 -8.26
N LEU A 151 -6.37 -4.11 -9.31
CA LEU A 151 -6.07 -2.66 -9.30
C LEU A 151 -7.35 -1.83 -9.35
N TYR A 152 -8.30 -2.20 -10.22
CA TYR A 152 -9.65 -1.62 -10.25
C TYR A 152 -10.31 -1.71 -8.85
N ALA A 153 -10.28 -2.90 -8.24
CA ALA A 153 -10.84 -3.14 -6.90
C ALA A 153 -10.18 -2.26 -5.83
N LEU A 154 -8.84 -2.10 -5.82
CA LEU A 154 -8.17 -1.20 -4.86
C LEU A 154 -8.64 0.26 -5.00
N ALA A 155 -8.81 0.75 -6.23
CA ALA A 155 -9.30 2.11 -6.47
C ALA A 155 -10.76 2.27 -5.99
N VAL A 156 -11.64 1.35 -6.37
CA VAL A 156 -13.07 1.36 -5.99
C VAL A 156 -13.25 1.17 -4.49
N TYR A 157 -12.55 0.23 -3.86
CA TYR A 157 -12.64 -0.01 -2.42
C TYR A 157 -12.13 1.17 -1.60
N PHE A 158 -11.14 1.92 -2.10
CA PHE A 158 -10.71 3.16 -1.45
C PHE A 158 -11.81 4.23 -1.48
N LEU A 159 -12.52 4.38 -2.61
CA LEU A 159 -13.67 5.28 -2.70
C LEU A 159 -14.83 4.82 -1.80
N LEU A 160 -15.16 3.52 -1.81
CA LEU A 160 -16.18 2.92 -0.96
C LEU A 160 -15.88 3.16 0.52
N ALA A 161 -14.68 2.77 0.99
CA ALA A 161 -14.23 2.99 2.36
C ALA A 161 -14.32 4.47 2.76
N ARG A 162 -14.03 5.39 1.83
CA ARG A 162 -14.12 6.84 2.04
C ARG A 162 -15.56 7.35 2.13
N ALA A 163 -16.48 6.83 1.31
CA ALA A 163 -17.89 7.17 1.37
C ALA A 163 -18.51 6.77 2.73
N VAL A 164 -18.14 5.59 3.24
CA VAL A 164 -18.69 5.04 4.49
C VAL A 164 -17.90 5.42 5.75
N VAL A 165 -16.77 6.14 5.65
CA VAL A 165 -15.86 6.39 6.79
C VAL A 165 -16.48 7.18 7.95
N ARG A 166 -17.58 7.90 7.70
CA ARG A 166 -18.34 8.67 8.69
C ARG A 166 -19.49 7.88 9.32
N LEU A 167 -19.81 6.71 8.79
CA LEU A 167 -20.88 5.86 9.29
C LEU A 167 -20.39 4.96 10.44
N PRO A 168 -21.28 4.47 11.33
CA PRO A 168 -20.92 3.48 12.33
C PRO A 168 -20.32 2.22 11.69
N ARG A 169 -19.11 1.84 12.10
CA ARG A 169 -18.35 0.76 11.45
C ARG A 169 -19.03 -0.60 11.49
N VAL A 170 -19.79 -0.91 12.55
CA VAL A 170 -20.42 -2.23 12.73
C VAL A 170 -21.51 -2.49 11.68
N PRO A 171 -22.56 -1.64 11.53
CA PRO A 171 -23.53 -1.77 10.44
C PRO A 171 -22.90 -1.88 9.04
N VAL A 172 -21.89 -1.06 8.74
CA VAL A 172 -21.19 -1.09 7.43
C VAL A 172 -20.54 -2.46 7.19
N LEU A 173 -19.85 -3.00 8.18
CA LEU A 173 -19.18 -4.30 8.06
C LEU A 173 -20.17 -5.46 8.05
N VAL A 174 -21.31 -5.36 8.76
CA VAL A 174 -22.39 -6.35 8.68
C VAL A 174 -23.00 -6.37 7.27
N VAL A 175 -23.34 -5.22 6.69
CA VAL A 175 -23.88 -5.14 5.33
C VAL A 175 -22.88 -5.70 4.30
N LEU A 176 -21.60 -5.33 4.40
CA LEU A 176 -20.58 -5.86 3.49
C LEU A 176 -20.28 -7.36 3.71
N ALA A 177 -20.41 -7.87 4.93
CA ALA A 177 -20.31 -9.30 5.22
C ALA A 177 -21.48 -10.08 4.62
N LEU A 178 -22.71 -9.55 4.69
CA LEU A 178 -23.88 -10.14 4.03
C LEU A 178 -23.73 -10.14 2.51
N VAL A 179 -23.27 -9.02 1.91
CA VAL A 179 -22.96 -8.95 0.47
C VAL A 179 -21.89 -9.96 0.08
N ALA A 180 -20.83 -10.12 0.87
CA ALA A 180 -19.79 -11.11 0.59
C ALA A 180 -20.28 -12.55 0.76
N ALA A 181 -21.07 -12.86 1.79
CA ALA A 181 -21.63 -14.18 2.03
C ALA A 181 -22.68 -14.57 0.97
N LEU A 182 -23.46 -13.63 0.45
CA LEU A 182 -24.50 -13.85 -0.56
C LEU A 182 -24.01 -13.63 -2.01
N ALA A 183 -22.72 -13.37 -2.23
CA ALA A 183 -22.16 -13.01 -3.53
C ALA A 183 -22.41 -14.06 -4.65
N THR A 184 -22.63 -15.34 -4.33
CA THR A 184 -23.01 -16.38 -5.31
C THR A 184 -24.33 -16.04 -6.03
N TYR A 185 -25.26 -15.37 -5.34
CA TYR A 185 -26.57 -15.01 -5.89
C TYR A 185 -26.55 -13.70 -6.69
N VAL A 186 -25.41 -12.99 -6.72
CA VAL A 186 -25.24 -11.78 -7.54
C VAL A 186 -24.80 -12.23 -8.94
N PRO A 187 -25.57 -11.94 -10.01
CA PRO A 187 -25.23 -12.35 -11.37
C PRO A 187 -23.90 -11.72 -11.79
N THR A 188 -22.85 -12.54 -11.78
CA THR A 188 -21.48 -12.14 -12.09
C THR A 188 -20.89 -13.10 -13.12
N GLU A 189 -21.05 -12.73 -14.39
CA GLU A 189 -20.62 -13.49 -15.58
C GLU A 189 -19.14 -13.93 -15.56
N HIS A 190 -18.32 -13.31 -14.70
CA HIS A 190 -16.91 -13.60 -14.56
C HIS A 190 -16.48 -13.68 -13.09
N TRP A 191 -15.63 -14.66 -12.77
CA TRP A 191 -15.01 -14.84 -11.45
C TRP A 191 -14.27 -13.61 -10.91
N ASN A 192 -13.77 -12.74 -11.79
CA ASN A 192 -13.12 -11.49 -11.42
C ASN A 192 -14.15 -10.45 -10.92
N ARG A 193 -15.32 -10.35 -11.55
CA ARG A 193 -16.44 -9.50 -11.11
C ARG A 193 -17.03 -10.00 -9.78
N PHE A 194 -17.21 -11.32 -9.63
CA PHE A 194 -17.50 -11.94 -8.32
C PHE A 194 -16.48 -11.49 -7.26
N SER A 195 -15.19 -11.54 -7.61
CA SER A 195 -14.11 -11.17 -6.69
C SER A 195 -14.10 -9.68 -6.34
N VAL A 196 -14.52 -8.79 -7.25
CA VAL A 196 -14.74 -7.35 -6.97
C VAL A 196 -15.86 -7.15 -5.96
N VAL A 197 -16.97 -7.89 -6.03
CA VAL A 197 -18.05 -7.77 -5.03
C VAL A 197 -17.62 -8.39 -3.69
N PHE A 198 -17.13 -9.63 -3.73
CA PHE A 198 -16.81 -10.45 -2.56
C PHE A 198 -15.75 -9.82 -1.65
N HIS A 199 -14.65 -9.26 -2.20
CA HIS A 199 -13.53 -8.82 -1.35
C HIS A 199 -13.67 -7.42 -0.74
N ALA A 200 -14.74 -6.68 -1.06
CA ALA A 200 -14.95 -5.32 -0.56
C ALA A 200 -14.94 -5.26 0.98
N VAL A 201 -15.56 -6.26 1.64
CA VAL A 201 -15.60 -6.38 3.10
C VAL A 201 -14.22 -6.40 3.74
N TYR A 202 -13.24 -7.10 3.16
CA TYR A 202 -11.91 -7.25 3.74
C TYR A 202 -11.11 -5.94 3.69
N PHE A 203 -11.16 -5.23 2.56
CA PHE A 203 -10.51 -3.92 2.45
C PHE A 203 -11.15 -2.90 3.38
N VAL A 204 -12.50 -2.83 3.41
CA VAL A 204 -13.22 -1.88 4.26
C VAL A 204 -13.01 -2.20 5.75
N ALA A 205 -12.97 -3.48 6.15
CA ALA A 205 -12.61 -3.88 7.51
C ALA A 205 -11.22 -3.36 7.91
N GLY A 206 -10.21 -3.57 7.07
CA GLY A 206 -8.86 -3.06 7.31
C GLY A 206 -8.79 -1.53 7.38
N ALA A 207 -9.61 -0.82 6.59
CA ALA A 207 -9.64 0.64 6.54
C ALA A 207 -10.41 1.30 7.70
N LEU A 208 -11.52 0.70 8.15
CA LEU A 208 -12.40 1.26 9.20
C LEU A 208 -12.04 0.79 10.61
N ALA A 209 -11.50 -0.43 10.75
CA ALA A 209 -11.16 -1.05 12.03
C ALA A 209 -9.69 -1.49 12.10
N PRO A 210 -8.72 -0.58 11.89
CA PRO A 210 -7.29 -0.91 11.99
C PRO A 210 -6.91 -1.43 13.39
N ASP A 211 -7.57 -0.93 14.43
CA ASP A 211 -7.49 -1.42 15.82
C ASP A 211 -7.82 -2.91 15.94
N LEU A 212 -8.91 -3.37 15.30
CA LEU A 212 -9.30 -4.78 15.27
C LEU A 212 -8.24 -5.63 14.57
N VAL A 213 -7.67 -5.17 13.45
CA VAL A 213 -6.62 -5.90 12.72
C VAL A 213 -5.36 -6.07 13.59
N HIS A 214 -4.95 -5.05 14.34
CA HIS A 214 -3.83 -5.16 15.27
C HIS A 214 -4.16 -6.08 16.46
N ALA A 215 -5.38 -6.00 17.02
CA ALA A 215 -5.82 -6.88 18.10
C ALA A 215 -5.85 -8.35 17.68
N VAL A 216 -6.35 -8.66 16.48
CA VAL A 216 -6.30 -10.01 15.89
C VAL A 216 -4.84 -10.43 15.67
N ALA A 217 -4.00 -9.58 15.09
CA ALA A 217 -2.59 -9.89 14.87
C ALA A 217 -1.83 -10.21 16.18
N GLU A 218 -2.10 -9.49 17.27
CA GLU A 218 -1.51 -9.77 18.58
C GLU A 218 -2.10 -11.03 19.25
N ARG A 219 -3.40 -11.28 19.08
CA ARG A 219 -4.07 -12.48 19.61
C ARG A 219 -3.53 -13.74 18.94
N VAL A 220 -3.46 -13.77 17.60
CA VAL A 220 -3.02 -14.96 16.85
C VAL A 220 -1.56 -15.31 17.11
N ARG A 221 -0.70 -14.32 17.38
CA ARG A 221 0.71 -14.50 17.72
C ARG A 221 0.93 -15.51 18.85
N ARG A 222 -0.03 -15.58 19.79
CA ARG A 222 -0.03 -16.48 20.96
C ARG A 222 -0.69 -17.83 20.69
N VAL A 223 -1.39 -18.00 19.55
CA VAL A 223 -2.03 -19.26 19.17
C VAL A 223 -1.00 -20.16 18.45
N PRO A 224 -0.90 -21.45 18.82
CA PRO A 224 -0.11 -22.43 18.07
C PRO A 224 -0.57 -22.51 16.61
N LEU A 225 0.38 -22.48 15.67
CA LEU A 225 0.07 -22.49 14.24
C LEU A 225 -0.75 -23.73 13.83
N VAL A 226 -0.47 -24.89 14.44
CA VAL A 226 -1.20 -26.14 14.21
C VAL A 226 -2.69 -26.05 14.56
N LEU A 227 -3.07 -25.26 15.57
CA LEU A 227 -4.50 -25.09 15.93
C LEU A 227 -5.23 -24.19 14.94
N LEU A 228 -4.58 -23.12 14.44
CA LEU A 228 -5.16 -22.29 13.38
C LEU A 228 -5.25 -23.06 12.05
N LEU A 229 -4.26 -23.90 11.74
CA LEU A 229 -4.28 -24.77 10.56
C LEU A 229 -5.36 -25.85 10.68
N GLY A 230 -5.46 -26.53 11.82
CA GLY A 230 -6.50 -27.54 12.07
C GLY A 230 -7.90 -26.93 12.02
N GLY A 231 -8.13 -25.79 12.67
CA GLY A 231 -9.40 -25.05 12.59
C GLY A 231 -9.73 -24.55 11.18
N TYR A 232 -8.71 -24.17 10.40
CA TYR A 232 -8.89 -23.80 8.99
C TYR A 232 -9.32 -24.98 8.13
N LEU A 233 -8.63 -26.13 8.26
CA LEU A 233 -8.93 -27.34 7.51
C LEU A 233 -10.30 -27.91 7.89
N LEU A 234 -10.64 -27.94 9.19
CA LEU A 234 -11.97 -28.33 9.67
C LEU A 234 -13.07 -27.41 9.12
N CYS A 235 -12.83 -26.10 9.10
CA CYS A 235 -13.76 -25.13 8.53
C CYS A 235 -13.92 -25.32 7.00
N TRP A 236 -12.83 -25.57 6.27
CA TRP A 236 -12.86 -25.82 4.84
C TRP A 236 -13.64 -27.09 4.49
N VAL A 237 -13.26 -28.23 5.07
CA VAL A 237 -13.87 -29.53 4.79
C VAL A 237 -15.30 -29.61 5.32
N GLY A 238 -15.57 -29.08 6.52
CA GLY A 238 -16.91 -29.12 7.12
C GLY A 238 -17.93 -28.27 6.35
N LEU A 239 -17.54 -27.11 5.84
CA LEU A 239 -18.42 -26.29 4.99
C LEU A 239 -18.58 -26.87 3.59
N ASP A 240 -17.56 -27.55 3.06
CA ASP A 240 -17.65 -28.28 1.80
C ASP A 240 -18.66 -29.43 1.87
N ALA A 241 -18.53 -30.29 2.89
CA ALA A 241 -19.46 -31.39 3.17
C ALA A 241 -20.89 -30.91 3.47
N GLY A 242 -21.04 -29.71 4.06
CA GLY A 242 -22.34 -29.08 4.30
C GLY A 242 -23.01 -28.46 3.07
N ALA A 243 -22.40 -28.58 1.87
CA ALA A 243 -22.91 -28.06 0.60
C ALA A 243 -23.32 -26.57 0.62
N VAL A 244 -22.70 -25.75 1.49
CA VAL A 244 -23.07 -24.33 1.60
C VAL A 244 -22.66 -23.54 0.34
N PRO A 245 -23.37 -22.44 0.01
CA PRO A 245 -23.04 -21.62 -1.16
C PRO A 245 -21.57 -21.20 -1.18
N VAL A 246 -20.94 -21.22 -2.37
CA VAL A 246 -19.49 -21.01 -2.51
C VAL A 246 -19.01 -19.67 -1.91
N SER A 247 -19.80 -18.59 -2.01
CA SER A 247 -19.55 -17.32 -1.34
C SER A 247 -19.57 -17.43 0.18
N THR A 248 -20.55 -18.14 0.76
CA THR A 248 -20.63 -18.42 2.20
C THR A 248 -19.42 -19.24 2.67
N ARG A 249 -19.07 -20.32 1.94
CA ARG A 249 -17.88 -21.16 2.21
C ARG A 249 -16.63 -20.29 2.25
N LEU A 250 -16.36 -19.56 1.16
CA LEU A 250 -15.20 -18.68 1.06
C LEU A 250 -15.20 -17.61 2.15
N PHE A 251 -16.35 -16.97 2.45
CA PHE A 251 -16.44 -15.91 3.45
C PHE A 251 -16.10 -16.43 4.85
N VAL A 252 -16.77 -17.50 5.30
CA VAL A 252 -16.58 -18.07 6.63
C VAL A 252 -15.18 -18.65 6.80
N THR A 253 -14.67 -19.40 5.81
CA THR A 253 -13.28 -19.89 5.86
C THR A 253 -12.26 -18.74 5.90
N SER A 254 -12.54 -17.59 5.27
CA SER A 254 -11.66 -16.41 5.34
C SER A 254 -11.58 -15.80 6.75
N LEU A 255 -12.62 -15.97 7.59
CA LEU A 255 -12.60 -15.51 8.99
C LEU A 255 -11.54 -16.24 9.82
N VAL A 256 -11.18 -17.48 9.45
CA VAL A 256 -10.06 -18.25 10.02
C VAL A 256 -8.78 -18.09 9.19
N GLY A 257 -8.92 -17.99 7.87
CA GLY A 257 -7.82 -17.87 6.90
C GLY A 257 -6.99 -16.61 7.03
N VAL A 258 -7.63 -15.46 7.30
CA VAL A 258 -6.91 -14.20 7.55
C VAL A 258 -6.06 -14.29 8.84
N PRO A 259 -6.62 -14.70 10.01
CA PRO A 259 -5.84 -15.06 11.20
C PRO A 259 -4.67 -16.03 10.95
N LEU A 260 -4.90 -17.12 10.20
CA LEU A 260 -3.87 -18.09 9.85
C LEU A 260 -2.73 -17.43 9.04
N GLY A 261 -3.07 -16.67 8.00
CA GLY A 261 -2.09 -15.97 7.16
C GLY A 261 -1.29 -14.90 7.91
N LEU A 262 -1.93 -14.17 8.83
CA LEU A 262 -1.24 -13.27 9.77
C LEU A 262 -0.24 -14.05 10.64
N ARG A 263 -0.67 -15.18 11.22
CA ARG A 263 0.20 -16.00 12.09
C ARG A 263 1.38 -16.61 11.34
N VAL A 264 1.20 -17.05 10.09
CA VAL A 264 2.27 -17.55 9.23
C VAL A 264 3.28 -16.44 8.92
N ALA A 265 2.81 -15.24 8.56
CA ALA A 265 3.69 -14.10 8.30
C ALA A 265 4.47 -13.63 9.54
N GLN A 266 3.91 -13.79 10.75
CA GLN A 266 4.60 -13.56 12.02
C GLN A 266 5.54 -14.70 12.43
N ALA A 267 5.30 -15.93 11.96
CA ALA A 267 6.16 -17.08 12.22
C ALA A 267 7.46 -17.05 11.39
N ALA A 268 7.43 -16.41 10.22
CA ALA A 268 8.57 -16.32 9.33
C ALA A 268 9.71 -15.49 9.97
N THR A 269 10.90 -16.06 10.00
CA THR A 269 12.12 -15.41 10.51
C THR A 269 13.27 -15.51 9.50
N GLY A 270 14.41 -14.87 9.79
CA GLY A 270 15.64 -15.00 9.01
C GLY A 270 15.54 -14.57 7.54
N ARG A 271 16.34 -15.23 6.69
CA ARG A 271 16.41 -14.94 5.24
C ARG A 271 15.06 -15.07 4.52
N PRO A 272 14.22 -16.11 4.74
CA PRO A 272 12.90 -16.20 4.10
C PRO A 272 12.01 -15.00 4.42
N ALA A 273 11.94 -14.55 5.68
CA ALA A 273 11.18 -13.38 6.06
C ALA A 273 11.70 -12.10 5.39
N ALA A 274 13.03 -11.92 5.33
CA ALA A 274 13.64 -10.77 4.65
C ALA A 274 13.31 -10.73 3.15
N LEU A 275 13.35 -11.88 2.46
CA LEU A 275 12.99 -12.02 1.05
C LEU A 275 11.50 -11.74 0.82
N LEU A 276 10.61 -12.33 1.63
CA LEU A 276 9.17 -12.08 1.57
C LEU A 276 8.85 -10.60 1.82
N ALA A 277 9.48 -9.96 2.80
CA ALA A 277 9.29 -8.53 3.05
C ALA A 277 9.83 -7.66 1.89
N ALA A 278 10.97 -8.02 1.29
CA ALA A 278 11.53 -7.33 0.14
C ALA A 278 10.63 -7.43 -1.11
N LEU A 279 9.94 -8.57 -1.28
CA LEU A 279 8.95 -8.80 -2.32
C LEU A 279 7.62 -8.07 -2.01
N GLY A 280 7.18 -8.08 -0.75
CA GLY A 280 5.98 -7.38 -0.28
C GLY A 280 6.05 -5.85 -0.39
N ARG A 281 7.26 -5.28 -0.42
CA ARG A 281 7.50 -3.87 -0.78
C ARG A 281 7.45 -3.60 -2.30
N ARG A 282 7.43 -4.65 -3.13
CA ARG A 282 7.52 -4.61 -4.60
C ARG A 282 6.52 -5.58 -5.26
N THR A 283 5.29 -5.66 -4.75
CA THR A 283 4.27 -6.58 -5.28
C THR A 283 3.74 -6.13 -6.65
N LEU A 284 3.75 -4.82 -6.94
CA LEU A 284 3.15 -4.26 -8.14
C LEU A 284 3.80 -4.76 -9.46
N PRO A 285 5.13 -4.75 -9.64
CA PRO A 285 5.72 -5.23 -10.88
C PRO A 285 5.47 -6.73 -11.09
N VAL A 286 5.51 -7.52 -10.03
CA VAL A 286 5.12 -8.94 -10.07
C VAL A 286 3.68 -9.08 -10.55
N TYR A 287 2.76 -8.34 -9.93
CA TYR A 287 1.33 -8.38 -10.24
C TYR A 287 1.02 -8.07 -11.71
N VAL A 288 1.65 -7.07 -12.32
CA VAL A 288 1.37 -6.71 -13.73
C VAL A 288 2.14 -7.54 -14.76
N LEU A 289 3.37 -7.99 -14.45
CA LEU A 289 4.23 -8.70 -15.41
C LEU A 289 4.12 -10.23 -15.39
N HIS A 290 3.67 -10.86 -14.28
CA HIS A 290 3.73 -12.32 -14.16
C HIS A 290 2.85 -13.06 -15.18
N LEU A 291 1.68 -12.55 -15.55
CA LEU A 291 0.77 -13.24 -16.48
C LEU A 291 1.29 -13.26 -17.92
N PRO A 292 1.83 -12.16 -18.50
CA PRO A 292 2.54 -12.23 -19.78
C PRO A 292 3.71 -13.21 -19.77
N LEU A 293 4.51 -13.23 -18.71
CA LEU A 293 5.62 -14.19 -18.57
C LEU A 293 5.15 -15.64 -18.46
N LEU A 294 4.05 -15.90 -17.75
CA LEU A 294 3.41 -17.22 -17.72
C LEU A 294 2.83 -17.61 -19.08
N GLY A 295 2.33 -16.66 -19.87
CA GLY A 295 1.88 -16.88 -21.24
C GLY A 295 3.04 -17.28 -22.16
N LEU A 296 4.13 -16.52 -22.15
CA LEU A 296 5.36 -16.89 -22.86
C LEU A 296 5.88 -18.28 -22.42
N ALA A 297 5.81 -18.59 -21.12
CA ALA A 297 6.25 -19.88 -20.58
C ALA A 297 5.37 -21.07 -21.01
N VAL A 298 4.17 -20.85 -21.56
CA VAL A 298 3.37 -21.95 -22.16
C VAL A 298 4.04 -22.51 -23.41
N HIS A 299 4.68 -21.65 -24.22
CA HIS A 299 5.30 -22.01 -25.49
C HIS A 299 6.77 -22.46 -25.37
N LEU A 300 7.37 -22.32 -24.20
CA LEU A 300 8.71 -22.85 -23.96
C LEU A 300 8.63 -24.38 -23.80
N PRO A 301 9.54 -25.16 -24.43
CA PRO A 301 9.57 -26.62 -24.34
C PRO A 301 10.16 -27.08 -23.00
N LEU A 302 9.53 -26.65 -21.90
CA LEU A 302 9.93 -26.99 -20.54
C LEU A 302 9.45 -28.41 -20.21
N PRO A 303 10.30 -29.30 -19.65
CA PRO A 303 9.94 -30.69 -19.34
C PRO A 303 9.06 -30.81 -18.07
N LEU A 304 8.07 -29.94 -17.92
CA LEU A 304 7.21 -29.83 -16.73
C LEU A 304 6.23 -31.00 -16.60
N GLY A 305 5.84 -31.63 -17.71
CA GLY A 305 4.87 -32.72 -17.76
C GLY A 305 5.46 -34.11 -18.05
N THR A 306 6.78 -34.30 -17.98
CA THR A 306 7.44 -35.58 -18.33
C THR A 306 7.33 -36.66 -17.24
N SER A 307 6.92 -36.28 -16.04
CA SER A 307 6.68 -37.19 -14.91
C SER A 307 5.73 -36.56 -13.90
N ALA A 308 5.08 -37.37 -13.06
CA ALA A 308 4.24 -36.86 -11.97
C ALA A 308 5.02 -35.96 -10.99
N ALA A 309 6.27 -36.31 -10.67
CA ALA A 309 7.14 -35.49 -9.82
C ALA A 309 7.48 -34.13 -10.48
N GLY A 310 7.77 -34.13 -11.78
CA GLY A 310 7.94 -32.90 -12.56
C GLY A 310 6.70 -32.02 -12.54
N ALA A 311 5.53 -32.60 -12.77
CA ALA A 311 4.25 -31.89 -12.78
C ALA A 311 3.87 -31.31 -11.41
N LEU A 312 4.19 -32.03 -10.32
CA LEU A 312 4.00 -31.53 -8.96
C LEU A 312 4.94 -30.36 -8.64
N LEU A 313 6.19 -30.39 -9.10
CA LEU A 313 7.17 -29.32 -8.88
C LEU A 313 7.03 -28.12 -9.83
N ALA A 314 6.41 -28.32 -11.00
CA ALA A 314 6.36 -27.35 -12.08
C ALA A 314 5.82 -25.96 -11.70
N PRO A 315 4.73 -25.80 -10.91
CA PRO A 315 4.31 -24.47 -10.44
C PRO A 315 5.37 -23.74 -9.60
N PHE A 316 6.19 -24.46 -8.83
CA PHE A 316 7.30 -23.88 -8.06
C PHE A 316 8.48 -23.49 -8.95
N VAL A 317 8.78 -24.29 -9.99
CA VAL A 317 9.80 -23.94 -11.00
C VAL A 317 9.37 -22.67 -11.75
N LEU A 318 8.12 -22.61 -12.22
CA LEU A 318 7.56 -21.41 -12.85
C LEU A 318 7.60 -20.20 -11.90
N LEU A 319 7.23 -20.37 -10.62
CA LEU A 319 7.34 -19.30 -9.61
C LEU A 319 8.79 -18.80 -9.45
N ALA A 320 9.75 -19.73 -9.37
CA ALA A 320 11.17 -19.44 -9.16
C ALA A 320 11.83 -18.75 -10.38
N VAL A 321 11.31 -18.94 -11.59
CA VAL A 321 11.78 -18.26 -12.80
C VAL A 321 11.03 -16.93 -13.03
N VAL A 322 9.70 -16.94 -12.98
CA VAL A 322 8.85 -15.79 -13.30
C VAL A 322 9.06 -14.66 -12.31
N VAL A 323 9.10 -14.92 -11.00
CA VAL A 323 9.18 -13.84 -10.00
C VAL A 323 10.49 -13.05 -10.12
N PRO A 324 11.71 -13.67 -10.15
CA PRO A 324 12.94 -12.93 -10.44
C PRO A 324 12.89 -12.21 -11.79
N THR A 325 12.34 -12.83 -12.83
CA THR A 325 12.22 -12.21 -14.16
C THR A 325 11.36 -10.95 -14.14
N THR A 326 10.22 -10.93 -13.44
CA THR A 326 9.42 -9.69 -13.26
C THR A 326 10.22 -8.59 -12.56
N LEU A 327 11.07 -8.93 -11.59
CA LEU A 327 11.89 -7.96 -10.85
C LEU A 327 13.09 -7.44 -11.67
N LEU A 328 13.64 -8.27 -12.56
CA LEU A 328 14.68 -7.88 -13.51
C LEU A 328 14.11 -6.98 -14.62
N LEU A 329 13.00 -7.38 -15.24
CA LEU A 329 12.29 -6.56 -16.24
C LEU A 329 11.85 -5.22 -15.65
N HIS A 330 11.33 -5.20 -14.42
CA HIS A 330 11.01 -3.96 -13.73
C HIS A 330 12.23 -3.03 -13.59
N ARG A 331 13.40 -3.56 -13.20
CA ARG A 331 14.64 -2.77 -13.13
C ARG A 331 15.07 -2.25 -14.50
N GLY A 332 15.01 -3.07 -15.54
CA GLY A 332 15.31 -2.66 -16.91
C GLY A 332 14.38 -1.55 -17.41
N LEU A 333 13.08 -1.72 -17.24
CA LEU A 333 12.07 -0.70 -17.60
C LEU A 333 12.26 0.60 -16.81
N LEU A 334 12.64 0.55 -15.53
CA LEU A 334 12.98 1.75 -14.77
C LEU A 334 14.26 2.43 -15.27
N ALA A 335 15.30 1.67 -15.64
CA ALA A 335 16.52 2.21 -16.23
C ALA A 335 16.29 2.88 -17.59
N LEU A 336 15.29 2.39 -18.36
CA LEU A 336 14.82 2.99 -19.61
C LEU A 336 13.82 4.16 -19.40
N GLY A 337 13.67 4.68 -18.18
CA GLY A 337 12.78 5.80 -17.87
C GLY A 337 11.29 5.45 -17.74
N GLY A 338 10.91 4.18 -17.86
CA GLY A 338 9.55 3.64 -17.76
C GLY A 338 8.89 3.69 -16.38
N THR A 339 9.25 4.68 -15.55
CA THR A 339 8.66 4.93 -14.22
C THR A 339 7.14 5.07 -14.25
N TRP A 340 6.61 5.66 -15.31
CA TRP A 340 5.18 5.87 -15.55
C TRP A 340 4.36 4.57 -15.69
N LEU A 341 5.01 3.44 -16.01
CA LEU A 341 4.38 2.12 -15.98
C LEU A 341 4.11 1.63 -14.55
N PHE A 342 4.86 2.11 -13.54
CA PHE A 342 4.81 1.59 -12.17
C PHE A 342 4.40 2.62 -11.12
N ALA A 343 4.23 3.88 -11.51
CA ALA A 343 3.71 4.95 -10.65
C ALA A 343 2.96 6.00 -11.48
N LEU A 344 2.02 6.70 -10.84
CA LEU A 344 1.42 7.91 -11.41
C LEU A 344 2.53 8.97 -11.60
N PRO A 345 2.74 9.51 -12.82
CA PRO A 345 3.76 10.53 -13.04
C PRO A 345 3.36 11.88 -12.47
N ALA A 346 4.34 12.61 -11.93
CA ALA A 346 4.14 13.97 -11.41
C ALA A 346 3.56 14.95 -12.45
N TRP A 347 3.83 14.76 -13.74
CA TRP A 347 3.29 15.59 -14.83
C TRP A 347 1.78 15.36 -15.08
N VAL A 348 1.20 14.24 -14.61
CA VAL A 348 -0.25 13.98 -14.68
C VAL A 348 -0.99 14.71 -13.56
N GLU A 349 -0.36 14.94 -12.40
CA GLU A 349 -1.01 15.55 -11.24
C GLU A 349 -1.66 16.92 -11.55
N PRO A 350 -1.01 17.89 -12.24
CA PRO A 350 -1.62 19.17 -12.61
C PRO A 350 -2.87 19.05 -13.50
N ALA A 351 -3.02 17.97 -14.29
CA ALA A 351 -4.23 17.72 -15.06
C ALA A 351 -5.37 17.22 -14.16
N LEU A 352 -5.07 16.28 -13.25
CA LEU A 352 -6.01 15.78 -12.26
C LEU A 352 -6.44 16.87 -11.26
N ASP A 353 -5.56 17.80 -10.93
CA ASP A 353 -5.87 18.99 -10.13
C ASP A 353 -6.86 19.93 -10.80
N ARG A 354 -6.72 20.16 -12.11
CA ARG A 354 -7.64 20.99 -12.88
C ARG A 354 -9.02 20.33 -12.98
N LEU A 355 -9.08 19.03 -13.27
CA LEU A 355 -10.33 18.26 -13.30
C LEU A 355 -11.04 18.24 -11.92
N ALA A 356 -10.28 18.07 -10.83
CA ALA A 356 -10.83 18.10 -9.47
C ALA A 356 -11.18 19.52 -8.96
N GLY A 357 -10.51 20.56 -9.48
CA GLY A 357 -10.70 21.96 -9.09
C GLY A 357 -11.77 22.71 -9.88
N GLY A 358 -12.19 22.19 -11.04
CA GLY A 358 -13.07 22.86 -12.02
C GLY A 358 -14.49 23.23 -11.57
N ARG A 359 -14.88 23.01 -10.30
CA ARG A 359 -16.17 23.42 -9.73
C ARG A 359 -16.09 24.63 -8.76
N ARG A 360 -15.00 25.42 -8.77
CA ARG A 360 -14.85 26.60 -7.88
C ARG A 360 -14.53 27.93 -8.59
N ALA A 361 -14.82 28.06 -9.89
CA ALA A 361 -14.57 29.30 -10.64
C ALA A 361 -15.67 29.64 -11.68
N ARG A 362 -16.96 29.49 -11.32
CA ARG A 362 -18.12 30.10 -12.02
C ARG A 362 -19.22 30.52 -11.03
N SER A 363 -18.85 31.32 -10.04
CA SER A 363 -19.78 32.10 -9.21
C SER A 363 -19.07 33.39 -8.81
N GLY A 364 -19.05 34.34 -9.74
CA GLY A 364 -18.23 35.55 -9.68
C GLY A 364 -18.52 36.56 -10.78
N ALA A 365 -19.73 36.52 -11.36
CA ALA A 365 -20.34 37.72 -11.93
C ALA A 365 -21.02 38.45 -10.75
N GLY A 366 -20.85 39.77 -10.68
CA GLY A 366 -20.87 40.48 -9.40
C GLY A 366 -22.23 40.59 -8.72
N VAL A 367 -22.22 40.51 -7.39
CA VAL A 367 -22.97 41.46 -6.56
C VAL A 367 -22.00 42.00 -5.50
N SER A 368 -21.76 43.30 -5.55
CA SER A 368 -20.97 44.00 -4.53
C SER A 368 -21.85 44.28 -3.32
N TRP A 369 -21.53 43.68 -2.18
CA TRP A 369 -22.06 44.13 -0.89
C TRP A 369 -20.92 44.71 -0.05
N LEU A 370 -20.92 46.04 0.05
CA LEU A 370 -20.17 46.78 1.05
C LEU A 370 -20.66 46.37 2.44
N VAL A 371 -19.77 45.83 3.26
CA VAL A 371 -19.98 45.76 4.72
C VAL A 371 -18.79 46.44 5.38
N ALA A 372 -19.08 47.54 6.06
CA ALA A 372 -18.09 48.36 6.75
C ALA A 372 -17.80 47.82 8.16
N GLY A 373 -16.64 48.21 8.70
CA GLY A 373 -16.45 48.41 10.14
C GLY A 373 -16.15 47.17 10.99
N ALA A 374 -14.86 46.85 11.15
CA ALA A 374 -14.31 46.37 12.42
C ALA A 374 -12.79 46.67 12.48
N PRO A 375 -12.28 47.39 13.50
CA PRO A 375 -10.88 47.75 13.58
C PRO A 375 -10.02 46.55 14.00
N ARG A 376 -8.95 46.28 13.24
CA ARG A 376 -7.89 45.34 13.68
C ARG A 376 -6.83 46.11 14.44
N THR A 377 -6.69 45.82 15.73
CA THR A 377 -5.49 46.16 16.49
C THR A 377 -4.30 45.40 15.90
N SER A 378 -3.20 46.10 15.63
CA SER A 378 -1.96 45.47 15.19
C SER A 378 -0.80 45.96 16.05
N THR A 379 -0.23 45.03 16.82
CA THR A 379 0.92 45.28 17.69
C THR A 379 2.20 45.06 16.88
N THR A 380 2.83 46.12 16.40
CA THR A 380 4.14 46.06 15.73
C THR A 380 5.27 46.12 16.75
N GLY A 381 5.90 44.98 17.03
CA GLY A 381 7.22 44.93 17.65
C GLY A 381 8.31 45.16 16.59
N GLY A 382 9.15 46.17 16.78
CA GLY A 382 10.24 46.51 15.85
C GLY A 382 11.59 45.92 16.27
N VAL A 383 12.39 45.52 15.27
CA VAL A 383 13.85 45.38 15.38
C VAL A 383 14.46 46.03 14.14
N ALA A 384 15.53 46.81 14.32
CA ALA A 384 16.09 47.71 13.30
C ALA A 384 17.16 47.05 12.41
N GLY A 385 17.43 47.62 11.23
CA GLY A 385 18.45 47.12 10.31
C GLY A 385 18.78 48.01 9.11
N ALA A 386 19.62 49.04 9.34
CA ALA A 386 20.43 49.79 8.36
C ALA A 386 19.74 50.69 7.29
N PRO A 387 20.41 51.78 6.84
CA PRO A 387 19.78 52.84 6.06
C PRO A 387 19.90 52.67 4.54
N ARG A 388 18.95 53.24 3.79
CA ARG A 388 19.09 53.53 2.36
C ARG A 388 18.65 54.96 2.06
N THR A 389 19.52 55.69 1.39
CA THR A 389 19.27 57.01 0.83
C THR A 389 18.50 56.88 -0.47
N SER A 390 17.43 57.67 -0.63
CA SER A 390 16.79 57.88 -1.93
C SER A 390 16.26 59.31 -2.01
N THR A 391 16.84 60.08 -2.93
CA THR A 391 16.48 61.44 -3.25
C THR A 391 15.13 61.50 -3.96
N THR A 392 14.24 62.40 -3.54
CA THR A 392 13.02 62.74 -4.30
C THR A 392 12.92 64.25 -4.46
N GLY A 393 12.81 64.71 -5.71
CA GLY A 393 12.63 66.12 -6.03
C GLY A 393 11.27 66.64 -5.54
N GLY A 394 11.23 67.89 -5.08
CA GLY A 394 10.03 68.49 -4.50
C GLY A 394 9.17 69.29 -5.48
N VAL A 395 7.93 69.55 -5.09
CA VAL A 395 7.11 70.72 -5.49
C VAL A 395 6.43 71.25 -4.21
N ALA A 396 6.13 72.56 -4.19
CA ALA A 396 5.88 73.34 -2.98
C ALA A 396 4.52 73.11 -2.27
N GLY A 397 4.49 73.45 -0.97
CA GLY A 397 3.27 73.50 -0.14
C GLY A 397 3.55 73.73 1.35
N ALA A 398 3.62 75.00 1.78
CA ALA A 398 3.65 75.41 3.20
C ALA A 398 2.21 75.76 3.69
N PRO A 399 1.91 75.97 4.99
CA PRO A 399 2.85 76.20 6.10
C PRO A 399 2.58 75.51 7.47
N ARG A 400 3.68 75.34 8.22
CA ARG A 400 3.89 75.58 9.66
C ARG A 400 2.75 75.27 10.67
N THR A 401 3.06 74.35 11.58
CA THR A 401 2.95 74.57 13.04
C THR A 401 4.14 73.90 13.78
N SER A 402 4.18 73.94 15.11
CA SER A 402 5.43 74.29 15.82
C SER A 402 5.51 73.92 17.31
N THR A 403 6.70 73.47 17.77
CA THR A 403 7.16 73.39 19.20
C THR A 403 6.41 72.36 20.09
N THR A 404 6.90 71.72 21.16
CA THR A 404 8.13 71.73 22.02
C THR A 404 8.24 70.30 22.65
N GLY A 405 9.25 69.82 23.41
CA GLY A 405 10.55 70.28 23.90
C GLY A 405 11.02 69.45 25.12
N GLY A 406 12.32 69.42 25.45
CA GLY A 406 12.90 68.71 26.61
C GLY A 406 13.35 67.25 26.32
N VAL A 407 14.60 66.77 26.43
CA VAL A 407 15.87 67.11 27.11
C VAL A 407 16.13 66.39 28.45
N ALA A 408 17.21 65.58 28.43
CA ALA A 408 18.09 65.11 29.53
C ALA A 408 17.59 64.08 30.58
N GLY A 409 18.50 63.17 30.96
CA GLY A 409 18.30 62.22 32.08
C GLY A 409 19.11 60.92 31.99
N ALA A 410 20.44 60.98 32.15
CA ALA A 410 21.34 59.81 32.26
C ALA A 410 22.08 59.88 33.63
N PRO A 411 22.99 58.95 34.02
CA PRO A 411 23.12 57.49 33.82
C PRO A 411 23.42 56.75 35.17
N ARG A 412 24.06 55.55 35.11
CA ARG A 412 24.91 54.84 36.13
C ARG A 412 24.25 53.67 36.91
N THR A 413 24.56 52.39 36.65
CA THR A 413 25.76 51.53 36.87
C THR A 413 25.82 50.81 38.22
N SER A 414 26.00 49.48 38.20
CA SER A 414 26.92 48.75 39.09
C SER A 414 27.20 47.32 38.58
N THR A 415 28.29 46.69 39.04
CA THR A 415 28.84 45.43 38.50
C THR A 415 29.58 44.66 39.61
N THR A 416 29.32 43.35 39.74
CA THR A 416 30.12 42.32 40.47
C THR A 416 29.42 40.96 40.24
N GLY A 417 30.05 39.79 40.11
CA GLY A 417 31.47 39.39 40.20
C GLY A 417 31.64 38.13 41.08
N GLY A 418 32.30 37.06 40.60
CA GLY A 418 32.65 35.88 41.43
C GLY A 418 32.58 34.50 40.73
N VAL A 419 33.49 33.57 41.07
CA VAL A 419 33.74 32.28 40.36
C VAL A 419 34.08 31.15 41.37
N ALA A 420 33.91 29.88 40.92
CA ALA A 420 34.55 28.62 41.38
C ALA A 420 33.89 27.74 42.47
N GLY A 421 33.99 26.41 42.29
CA GLY A 421 33.83 25.40 43.36
C GLY A 421 33.08 24.11 42.96
N ALA A 422 33.73 22.95 43.10
CA ALA A 422 33.17 21.59 43.01
C ALA A 422 33.81 20.70 44.12
N PRO A 423 33.57 19.38 44.18
CA PRO A 423 32.31 18.65 44.42
C PRO A 423 32.35 17.84 45.76
N ARG A 424 31.26 17.21 46.19
CA ARG A 424 31.30 16.16 47.25
C ARG A 424 30.30 15.01 47.04
N THR A 425 30.69 13.85 47.58
CA THR A 425 30.04 12.53 47.58
C THR A 425 29.38 12.20 48.92
N SER A 426 28.46 11.24 48.97
CA SER A 426 28.16 10.46 50.19
C SER A 426 27.68 9.05 49.86
N THR A 427 28.07 8.07 50.68
CA THR A 427 27.88 6.63 50.45
C THR A 427 27.36 5.94 51.72
N THR A 428 26.39 5.04 51.56
CA THR A 428 25.98 3.95 52.48
C THR A 428 25.27 2.92 51.58
N GLY A 429 25.50 1.60 51.58
CA GLY A 429 26.10 0.69 52.58
C GLY A 429 24.96 -0.02 53.33
N GLY A 430 24.76 -1.35 53.27
CA GLY A 430 25.40 -2.44 52.51
C GLY A 430 24.65 -3.78 52.77
N ASP A 431 25.10 -4.90 52.16
CA ASP A 431 25.04 -6.33 52.60
C ASP A 431 23.76 -6.97 53.24
N VAL A 432 23.40 -8.27 53.13
CA VAL A 432 23.92 -9.48 52.45
C VAL A 432 22.81 -10.58 52.48
N GLY A 433 22.91 -11.66 51.67
CA GLY A 433 22.14 -12.91 51.86
C GLY A 433 20.97 -13.08 50.88
N GLN A 434 21.02 -13.82 49.76
CA GLN A 434 21.31 -15.25 49.50
C GLN A 434 20.14 -16.23 49.80
N THR A 435 19.95 -17.16 48.85
CA THR A 435 19.25 -18.48 48.89
C THR A 435 17.71 -18.63 48.86
N GLU A 436 17.27 -19.28 47.77
CA GLU A 436 16.33 -20.43 47.65
C GLU A 436 14.78 -20.32 47.68
N ARG A 437 14.20 -20.90 46.61
CA ARG A 437 12.98 -21.73 46.50
C ARG A 437 11.64 -21.21 47.03
N ARG A 438 10.72 -20.97 46.09
CA ARG A 438 9.74 -22.00 45.66
C ARG A 438 9.20 -21.74 44.26
#